data_AF-A0A349Y4U2-F1
#
_entry.id   AF-A0A349Y4U2-F1
#
_cell.length_a   1.000
_cell.length_b   1.000
_cell.length_c   1.000
_cell.angle_alpha   90.00
_cell.angle_beta   90.00
_cell.angle_gamma   90.00
#
_symmetry.space_group_name_H-M   'P 1'
#
loop_
_entity.id
_entity.type
_entity.pdbx_description
1 polymer ?
#
loop_
_entity_poly.entity_id
_entity_poly.type
_entity_poly.pdbx_seq_one_letter_code
_entity_poly.pdbx_strand_id
1 'polypeptide(L)'
;FAFADQVRVEQILSDGGWEDIELLPLDVVCRIDRADLATYVSLLGPVGSALRNGDLAADVRTHVLDAVLHAFEPFVDGDSVTFTAACWDVRARAW
;
A
#
# COMPACT_ATOMS: atom_id res chain seq x y z
N PHE A 1 -6.39 -5.32 3.22
CA PHE A 1 -5.29 -4.50 3.74
C PHE A 1 -5.19 -4.71 5.24
N ALA A 2 -4.00 -5.03 5.77
CA ALA A 2 -3.85 -5.55 7.13
C ALA A 2 -4.33 -4.59 8.25
N PHE A 3 -4.12 -3.29 8.07
CA PHE A 3 -4.47 -2.24 9.04
C PHE A 3 -5.58 -1.30 8.54
N ALA A 4 -6.34 -1.69 7.53
CA ALA A 4 -7.46 -0.85 7.05
C ALA A 4 -8.69 -0.92 7.94
N ASP A 5 -8.80 -1.97 8.77
CA ASP A 5 -9.89 -2.14 9.73
C ASP A 5 -9.53 -1.49 11.06
N GLN A 6 -10.27 -0.44 11.43
CA GLN A 6 -10.05 0.33 12.65
C GLN A 6 -10.13 -0.56 13.91
N VAL A 7 -11.15 -1.42 14.02
CA VAL A 7 -11.36 -2.29 15.18
C VAL A 7 -10.18 -3.24 15.34
N ARG A 8 -9.68 -3.78 14.22
CA ARG A 8 -8.50 -4.64 14.24
C ARG A 8 -7.24 -3.89 14.73
N VAL A 9 -7.04 -2.64 14.32
CA VAL A 9 -5.86 -1.86 14.74
C VAL A 9 -5.95 -1.49 16.22
N GLU A 10 -7.13 -1.08 16.70
CA GLU A 10 -7.38 -0.80 18.12
C GLU A 10 -7.08 -2.03 19.00
N GLN A 11 -7.51 -3.22 18.56
CA GLN A 11 -7.22 -4.48 19.26
C GLN A 11 -5.72 -4.78 19.33
N ILE A 12 -5.00 -4.64 18.21
CA ILE A 12 -3.54 -4.87 18.18
C ILE A 12 -2.81 -3.94 19.16
N LEU A 13 -3.20 -2.67 19.21
CA LEU A 13 -2.59 -1.69 20.10
C LEU A 13 -2.93 -1.96 21.57
N SER A 14 -4.19 -2.26 21.87
CA SER A 14 -4.66 -2.57 23.23
C SER A 14 -4.00 -3.84 23.77
N ASP A 15 -3.94 -4.91 22.97
CA ASP A 15 -3.26 -6.16 23.34
C ASP A 15 -1.75 -5.96 23.53
N GLY A 16 -1.17 -4.96 22.86
CA GLY A 16 0.21 -4.51 23.04
C GLY A 16 0.45 -3.66 24.29
N GLY A 17 -0.58 -3.37 25.08
CA GLY A 17 -0.50 -2.57 26.30
C GLY A 17 -0.49 -1.06 26.07
N TRP A 18 -0.84 -0.59 24.87
CA TRP A 18 -0.98 0.84 24.60
C TRP A 18 -2.30 1.37 25.19
N GLU A 19 -2.25 2.58 25.74
CA GLU A 19 -3.42 3.26 26.31
C GLU A 19 -3.70 4.58 25.57
N ASP A 20 -4.87 5.17 25.81
CA ASP A 20 -5.36 6.40 25.17
C ASP A 20 -5.24 6.36 23.63
N ILE A 21 -5.68 5.24 23.05
CA ILE A 21 -5.59 4.98 21.61
C ILE A 21 -6.62 5.85 20.86
N GLU A 22 -6.13 6.66 19.94
CA GLU A 22 -6.92 7.46 19.00
C GLU A 22 -6.52 7.10 17.56
N LEU A 23 -7.50 6.71 16.73
CA LEU A 23 -7.30 6.50 15.29
C LEU A 23 -8.13 7.53 14.52
N LEU A 24 -7.44 8.45 13.86
CA LEU A 24 -8.08 9.48 13.05
C LEU A 24 -7.93 9.11 11.57
N PRO A 25 -9.03 9.11 10.78
CA PRO A 25 -8.93 8.90 9.35
C PRO A 25 -8.14 10.05 8.71
N LEU A 26 -7.17 9.70 7.86
CA LEU A 26 -6.30 10.65 7.17
C LEU A 26 -6.18 10.28 5.70
N ASP A 27 -6.62 11.17 4.82
CA ASP A 27 -6.40 11.06 3.38
C ASP A 27 -5.06 11.67 3.00
N VAL A 28 -4.17 10.86 2.41
CA VAL A 28 -2.85 11.30 1.96
C VAL A 28 -2.76 11.21 0.45
N VAL A 29 -2.51 12.33 -0.21
CA VAL A 29 -2.26 12.35 -1.67
C VAL A 29 -0.86 11.80 -1.92
N CYS A 30 -0.79 10.66 -2.60
CA CYS A 30 0.45 10.05 -3.06
C CYS A 30 0.71 10.46 -4.52
N ARG A 31 1.95 10.86 -4.81
CA ARG A 31 2.41 11.15 -6.16
C ARG A 31 3.66 10.34 -6.47
N ILE A 32 3.67 9.73 -7.65
CA ILE A 32 4.77 8.91 -8.16
C ILE A 32 5.10 9.42 -9.56
N ASP A 33 6.39 9.54 -9.90
CA ASP A 33 6.78 9.80 -11.27
C ASP A 33 6.42 8.59 -12.14
N ARG A 34 5.82 8.84 -13.31
CA ARG A 34 5.32 7.76 -14.18
C ARG A 34 6.45 6.79 -14.59
N ALA A 35 7.67 7.29 -14.73
CA ALA A 35 8.85 6.48 -15.02
C ALA A 35 9.16 5.44 -13.92
N ASP A 36 8.78 5.72 -12.67
CA ASP A 36 9.04 4.87 -11.51
C ASP A 36 7.86 3.94 -11.17
N LEU A 37 6.72 4.08 -11.84
CA LEU A 37 5.51 3.32 -11.53
C LEU A 37 5.75 1.80 -11.57
N ALA A 38 6.44 1.30 -12.61
CA ALA A 38 6.73 -0.13 -12.75
C ALA A 38 7.56 -0.67 -11.58
N THR A 39 8.57 0.09 -11.14
CA THR A 39 9.37 -0.24 -9.97
C THR A 39 8.49 -0.24 -8.73
N TYR A 40 7.72 0.83 -8.50
CA TYR A 40 6.85 0.95 -7.34
C TYR A 40 5.90 -0.24 -7.20
N VAL A 41 5.13 -0.57 -8.24
CA VAL A 41 4.12 -1.64 -8.17
C VAL A 41 4.74 -3.03 -7.99
N SER A 42 5.96 -3.24 -8.51
CA SER A 42 6.69 -4.51 -8.33
C SER A 42 7.14 -4.77 -6.89
N LEU A 43 7.06 -3.77 -6.02
CA LEU A 43 7.50 -3.86 -4.62
C LEU A 43 6.33 -3.99 -3.63
N LEU A 44 5.09 -3.76 -4.07
CA LEU A 44 3.94 -3.66 -3.19
C LEU A 44 3.48 -5.01 -2.65
N GLY A 45 3.54 -5.13 -1.32
CA GLY A 45 2.87 -6.18 -0.57
C GLY A 45 3.23 -7.61 -1.01
N PRO A 46 2.30 -8.57 -0.83
CA PRO A 46 2.53 -9.97 -1.19
C PRO A 46 2.78 -10.18 -2.69
N VAL A 47 2.15 -9.37 -3.55
CA VAL A 47 2.35 -9.45 -5.01
C VAL A 47 3.79 -9.10 -5.37
N GLY A 48 4.33 -8.02 -4.81
CA GLY A 48 5.74 -7.67 -5.04
C GLY A 48 6.71 -8.71 -4.51
N SER A 49 6.40 -9.34 -3.37
CA SER A 49 7.18 -10.48 -2.87
C SER A 49 7.17 -11.66 -3.83
N ALA A 50 5.99 -12.04 -4.33
CA ALA A 50 5.84 -13.11 -5.32
C ALA A 50 6.54 -12.78 -6.64
N LEU A 51 6.46 -11.53 -7.10
CA LEU A 51 7.19 -11.05 -8.27
C LEU A 51 8.70 -11.16 -8.07
N ARG A 52 9.27 -11.03 -6.87
CA ARG A 52 10.72 -11.21 -6.69
C ARG A 52 11.17 -12.68 -6.61
N ASN A 53 10.25 -13.64 -6.60
CA ASN A 53 10.59 -15.05 -6.60
C ASN A 53 11.28 -15.44 -7.92
N GLY A 54 12.47 -16.04 -7.83
CA GLY A 54 13.27 -16.49 -8.97
C GLY A 54 12.65 -17.67 -9.74
N ASP A 55 11.75 -18.43 -9.10
CA ASP A 55 11.06 -19.57 -9.73
C ASP A 55 9.79 -19.16 -10.50
N LEU A 56 9.39 -17.88 -10.40
CA LEU A 56 8.21 -17.39 -11.12
C LEU A 56 8.51 -17.32 -12.62
N ALA A 57 7.68 -18.00 -13.41
CA ALA A 57 7.79 -17.99 -14.86
C ALA A 57 7.74 -16.55 -15.42
N ALA A 58 8.60 -16.27 -16.40
CA ALA A 58 8.82 -14.91 -16.91
C ALA A 58 7.56 -14.33 -17.58
N ASP A 59 6.81 -15.15 -18.29
CA ASP A 59 5.53 -14.80 -18.91
C ASP A 59 4.47 -14.40 -17.88
N VAL A 60 4.38 -15.15 -16.78
CA VAL A 60 3.48 -14.84 -15.66
C VAL A 60 3.87 -13.50 -15.01
N ARG A 61 5.18 -13.29 -14.78
CA ARG A 61 5.70 -12.01 -14.26
C ARG A 61 5.28 -10.83 -15.14
N THR A 62 5.49 -10.93 -16.46
CA THR A 62 5.11 -9.88 -17.40
C THR A 62 3.61 -9.64 -17.38
N HIS A 63 2.80 -10.70 -17.45
CA HIS A 63 1.34 -10.58 -17.44
C HIS A 63 0.80 -9.88 -16.18
N VAL A 64 1.34 -10.21 -15.00
CA VAL A 64 0.96 -9.57 -13.75
C VAL A 64 1.36 -8.09 -13.73
N LEU A 65 2.58 -7.75 -14.17
CA LEU A 65 3.03 -6.36 -14.23
C LEU A 65 2.16 -5.53 -15.18
N ASP A 66 1.86 -6.04 -16.37
CA ASP A 66 1.01 -5.37 -17.34
C ASP A 66 -0.39 -5.12 -16.79
N ALA A 67 -0.99 -6.12 -16.14
CA ALA A 67 -2.31 -5.99 -15.52
C ALA A 67 -2.34 -4.91 -14.42
N VAL A 68 -1.31 -4.87 -13.57
CA VAL A 68 -1.22 -3.87 -12.51
C VAL A 68 -0.97 -2.48 -13.08
N LEU A 69 -0.07 -2.34 -14.06
CA LEU A 69 0.20 -1.06 -14.72
C LEU A 69 -1.06 -0.51 -15.39
N HIS A 70 -1.82 -1.37 -16.08
CA HIS A 70 -3.09 -0.98 -16.69
C HIS A 70 -4.11 -0.48 -15.66
N ALA A 71 -4.17 -1.10 -14.47
CA ALA A 71 -5.03 -0.66 -13.39
C ALA A 71 -4.68 0.74 -12.85
N PHE A 72 -3.44 1.21 -13.08
CA PHE A 72 -3.02 2.56 -12.69
C PHE A 72 -3.32 3.63 -13.75
N GLU A 73 -3.73 3.28 -14.97
CA GLU A 73 -4.01 4.24 -16.05
C GLU A 73 -4.97 5.38 -15.66
N PRO A 74 -6.08 5.14 -14.92
CA PRO A 74 -6.99 6.21 -14.51
C PRO A 74 -6.36 7.26 -13.58
N PHE A 75 -5.22 6.94 -12.96
CA PHE A 75 -4.50 7.80 -12.01
C PHE A 75 -3.32 8.54 -12.67
N VAL A 76 -3.05 8.29 -13.96
CA VAL A 76 -1.96 8.94 -14.70
C VAL A 76 -2.38 10.35 -15.14
N ASP A 77 -1.57 11.33 -14.77
CA ASP A 77 -1.65 12.72 -15.21
C ASP A 77 -0.26 13.18 -15.72
N GLY A 78 -0.12 13.18 -17.05
CA GLY A 78 1.14 13.47 -17.74
C GLY A 78 2.26 12.51 -17.33
N ASP A 79 3.28 13.08 -16.70
CA ASP A 79 4.47 12.37 -16.21
C ASP A 79 4.32 11.91 -14.75
N SER A 80 3.13 12.01 -14.16
CA SER A 80 2.88 11.63 -12.77
C SER A 80 1.69 10.69 -12.63
N VAL A 81 1.69 9.92 -11.55
CA VAL A 81 0.59 9.06 -11.12
C VAL A 81 0.15 9.56 -9.75
N THR A 82 -1.13 9.92 -9.61
CA THR A 82 -1.67 10.50 -8.37
C THR A 82 -2.87 9.72 -7.87
N PHE A 83 -2.81 9.26 -6.63
CA PHE A 83 -3.93 8.60 -5.95
C PHE A 83 -3.96 9.01 -4.47
N THR A 84 -5.13 8.88 -3.84
CA THR A 84 -5.30 9.15 -2.41
C THR A 84 -5.21 7.85 -1.64
N ALA A 85 -4.26 7.74 -0.72
CA ALA A 85 -4.20 6.66 0.25
C ALA A 85 -5.07 7.01 1.45
N ALA A 86 -5.92 6.07 1.86
CA ALA A 86 -6.65 6.14 3.13
C ALA A 86 -5.74 5.58 4.24
N CYS A 87 -5.31 6.45 5.13
CA CYS A 87 -4.41 6.16 6.24
C CYS A 87 -5.09 6.43 7.59
N TRP A 88 -4.44 5.98 8.66
CA TRP A 88 -4.78 6.36 10.03
C TRP A 88 -3.65 7.22 10.60
N ASP A 89 -3.99 8.36 11.20
CA ASP A 89 -3.14 9.02 12.19
C ASP A 89 -3.43 8.34 13.54
N VAL A 90 -2.46 7.57 14.02
CA VAL A 90 -2.59 6.75 15.23
C VAL A 90 -1.80 7.40 16.36
N ARG A 91 -2.49 7.70 17.47
CA ARG A 91 -1.89 8.22 18.69
C ARG A 91 -2.20 7.28 19.84
N ALA A 92 -1.19 7.01 20.66
CA ALA A 92 -1.33 6.22 21.87
C ALA A 92 -0.17 6.50 22.81
N ARG A 93 -0.32 6.19 24.09
CA ARG A 93 0.76 6.27 25.08
C ARG A 93 1.16 4.90 25.60
N ALA A 94 2.45 4.75 25.88
CA ALA A 94 2.94 3.63 26.68
C ALA A 94 2.59 3.87 28.15
N TRP A 95 2.34 2.78 28.86
CA TRP A 95 2.10 2.75 30.30
C TRP A 95 3.36 3.13 31.10
#